data_AF-A0A961BNC0-F1
#
_entry.id   AF-A0A961BNC0-F1
#
_cell.length_a   1.000
_cell.length_b   1.000
_cell.length_c   1.000
_cell.angle_alpha   90.00
_cell.angle_beta   90.00
_cell.angle_gamma   90.00
#
_symmetry.space_group_name_H-M   'P 1'
#
loop_
_entity.id
_entity.type
_entity.pdbx_description
1 polymer ?
#
loop_
_entity_poly.entity_id
_entity_poly.type
_entity_poly.pdbx_seq_one_letter_code
_entity_poly.pdbx_strand_id
1 'polypeptide(L)'
;MNGVPERTTELLSAYLDGELTKPELREVVDILEHDRAAIAAFRAIQATRRAVRTLPTLDPPRHLIPGGHLGDQLSAYVDGELATAEIPVVSAHLDTCSDCRHELADIDRSRTAVRALPGVEPPEFLTPRVEDHDTVVPFRRRRSTRTAVAIAAGAAAVSLVVALTPIGGSDTPAAVSITELGSRHDARASTGVVPSGVEVGLP
;
A
#
# COMPACT_ATOMS: atom_id res chain seq x y z
N MET A 1 -30.87 23.93 0.68
CA MET A 1 -31.20 22.57 1.16
C MET A 1 -32.18 22.77 2.29
N ASN A 2 -33.50 22.69 2.03
CA ASN A 2 -34.50 22.77 3.11
C ASN A 2 -34.27 21.57 4.01
N GLY A 3 -33.76 21.82 5.20
CA GLY A 3 -33.28 20.80 6.13
C GLY A 3 -34.43 19.93 6.57
N VAL A 4 -34.33 18.64 6.30
CA VAL A 4 -35.15 17.64 6.97
C VAL A 4 -34.95 17.84 8.48
N PRO A 5 -36.01 17.81 9.31
CA PRO A 5 -35.88 17.97 10.75
C PRO A 5 -34.85 16.99 11.33
N GLU A 6 -34.05 17.44 12.30
CA GLU A 6 -32.97 16.64 12.91
C GLU A 6 -33.48 15.30 13.48
N ARG A 7 -34.66 15.33 14.12
CA ARG A 7 -35.34 14.12 14.60
C ARG A 7 -35.66 13.13 13.48
N THR A 8 -36.07 13.62 12.31
CA THR A 8 -36.34 12.74 11.17
C THR A 8 -35.06 12.10 10.66
N THR A 9 -33.94 12.85 10.59
CA THR A 9 -32.64 12.26 10.22
C THR A 9 -32.15 11.23 11.24
N GLU A 10 -32.35 11.49 12.53
CA GLU A 10 -32.02 10.54 13.61
C GLU A 10 -32.85 9.24 13.48
N LEU A 11 -34.16 9.36 13.33
CA LEU A 11 -35.06 8.20 13.15
C LEU A 11 -34.74 7.40 11.89
N LEU A 12 -34.37 8.05 10.78
CA LEU A 12 -33.94 7.37 9.56
C LEU A 12 -32.60 6.64 9.73
N SER A 13 -31.66 7.19 10.50
CA SER A 13 -30.42 6.50 10.84
C SER A 13 -30.69 5.28 11.71
N ALA A 14 -31.46 5.45 12.79
CA ALA A 14 -31.84 4.37 13.70
C ALA A 14 -32.63 3.26 12.98
N TYR A 15 -33.48 3.61 12.00
CA TYR A 15 -34.14 2.63 11.12
C TYR A 15 -33.12 1.76 10.38
N LEU A 16 -32.10 2.38 9.77
CA LEU A 16 -31.10 1.67 8.99
C LEU A 16 -30.17 0.81 9.86
N ASP A 17 -29.97 1.19 11.12
CA ASP A 17 -29.17 0.44 12.09
C ASP A 17 -29.97 -0.63 12.83
N GLY A 18 -31.30 -0.62 12.69
CA GLY A 18 -32.19 -1.62 13.30
C GLY A 18 -32.50 -1.34 14.77
N GLU A 19 -32.32 -0.10 15.22
CA GLU A 19 -32.39 0.30 16.63
C GLU A 19 -33.74 0.95 17.00
N LEU A 20 -34.75 0.89 16.13
CA LEU A 20 -36.07 1.47 16.39
C LEU A 20 -36.95 0.64 17.33
N THR A 21 -37.66 1.34 18.20
CA THR A 21 -38.82 0.79 18.91
C THR A 21 -40.05 0.68 17.98
N LYS A 22 -41.03 -0.15 18.36
CA LYS A 22 -42.30 -0.30 17.61
C LYS A 22 -43.07 1.03 17.35
N PRO A 23 -43.19 1.98 18.30
CA PRO A 23 -43.82 3.26 18.00
C PRO A 23 -43.01 4.11 17.01
N GLU A 24 -41.69 4.16 17.14
CA GLU A 24 -40.82 4.93 16.24
C GLU A 24 -40.81 4.36 14.82
N LEU A 25 -40.87 3.03 14.68
CA LEU A 25 -41.02 2.39 13.36
C LEU A 25 -42.30 2.84 12.66
N ARG A 26 -43.42 2.96 13.39
CA ARG A 26 -44.67 3.47 12.82
C ARG A 26 -44.54 4.94 12.41
N GLU A 27 -43.85 5.75 13.21
CA GLU A 27 -43.54 7.16 12.90
C GLU A 27 -42.71 7.27 11.61
N VAL A 28 -41.65 6.46 11.46
CA VAL A 28 -40.82 6.45 10.24
C VAL A 28 -41.62 6.03 9.01
N VAL A 29 -42.47 5.01 9.11
CA VAL A 29 -43.33 4.59 8.00
C VAL A 29 -44.26 5.72 7.57
N ASP A 30 -44.94 6.36 8.53
CA ASP A 30 -45.86 7.47 8.25
C ASP A 30 -45.13 8.66 7.59
N ILE A 31 -43.93 9.00 8.07
CA ILE A 31 -43.08 10.04 7.48
C ILE A 31 -42.70 9.69 6.04
N LEU A 32 -42.25 8.45 5.78
CA LEU A 32 -41.82 8.03 4.44
C LEU A 32 -42.99 7.93 3.45
N GLU A 33 -44.22 7.71 3.92
CA GLU A 33 -45.41 7.71 3.07
C GLU A 33 -45.82 9.12 2.63
N HIS A 34 -45.67 10.12 3.50
CA HIS A 34 -46.24 11.45 3.28
C HIS A 34 -45.21 12.55 2.94
N ASP A 35 -43.92 12.35 3.22
CA ASP A 35 -42.88 13.36 3.00
C ASP A 35 -41.83 12.95 1.94
N ARG A 36 -41.87 13.63 0.79
CA ARG A 36 -40.90 13.44 -0.29
C ARG A 36 -39.48 13.87 0.08
N ALA A 37 -39.33 14.87 0.96
CA ALA A 37 -38.01 15.31 1.42
C ALA A 37 -37.37 14.24 2.32
N ALA A 38 -38.16 13.61 3.19
CA ALA A 38 -37.72 12.48 3.99
C ALA A 38 -37.31 11.27 3.12
N ILE A 39 -38.08 10.94 2.07
CA ILE A 39 -37.69 9.89 1.10
C ILE A 39 -36.35 10.22 0.44
N ALA A 40 -36.13 11.47 0.03
CA ALA A 40 -34.88 11.89 -0.59
C ALA A 40 -33.69 11.77 0.37
N ALA A 41 -33.85 12.20 1.63
CA ALA A 41 -32.84 12.07 2.67
C ALA A 41 -32.52 10.59 2.96
N PHE A 42 -33.54 9.75 3.08
CA PHE A 42 -33.38 8.32 3.30
C PHE A 42 -32.58 7.64 2.18
N ARG A 43 -32.90 7.96 0.91
CA ARG A 43 -32.15 7.48 -0.25
C ARG A 43 -30.71 7.96 -0.26
N ALA A 44 -30.46 9.21 0.15
CA ALA A 44 -29.11 9.75 0.26
C ALA A 44 -28.27 8.96 1.29
N ILE A 45 -28.83 8.69 2.47
CA ILE A 45 -28.14 7.90 3.51
C ILE A 45 -27.87 6.46 3.03
N GLN A 46 -28.85 5.82 2.39
CA GLN A 46 -28.66 4.49 1.79
C GLN A 46 -27.56 4.46 0.73
N ALA A 47 -27.52 5.47 -0.15
CA ALA A 47 -26.50 5.59 -1.18
C ALA A 47 -25.10 5.69 -0.55
N THR A 48 -24.94 6.54 0.48
CA THR A 48 -23.69 6.66 1.24
C THR A 48 -23.30 5.34 1.89
N ARG A 49 -24.21 4.67 2.60
CA ARG A 49 -23.92 3.39 3.27
C ARG A 49 -23.55 2.29 2.28
N ARG A 50 -24.21 2.25 1.13
CA ARG A 50 -23.86 1.34 0.03
C ARG A 50 -22.47 1.64 -0.51
N ALA A 51 -22.15 2.91 -0.75
CA ALA A 51 -20.84 3.33 -1.23
C ALA A 51 -19.73 2.91 -0.25
N VAL A 52 -19.93 3.14 1.06
CA VAL A 52 -19.00 2.71 2.11
C VAL A 52 -18.82 1.19 2.12
N ARG A 53 -19.90 0.41 1.96
CA ARG A 53 -19.82 -1.07 1.88
C ARG A 53 -19.11 -1.58 0.62
N THR A 54 -19.07 -0.80 -0.45
CA THR A 54 -18.36 -1.15 -1.68
C THR A 54 -16.92 -0.67 -1.70
N LEU A 55 -16.48 0.08 -0.69
CA LEU A 55 -15.07 0.43 -0.57
C LEU A 55 -14.24 -0.86 -0.46
N PRO A 56 -13.08 -0.93 -1.13
CA PRO A 56 -12.16 -2.03 -0.89
C PRO A 56 -11.81 -2.05 0.60
N THR A 57 -11.54 -3.23 1.14
CA THR A 57 -10.98 -3.36 2.49
C THR A 57 -9.67 -2.59 2.51
N LEU A 58 -9.67 -1.41 3.15
CA LEU A 58 -8.47 -0.64 3.39
C LEU A 58 -7.90 -1.16 4.71
N ASP A 59 -6.71 -1.76 4.67
CA ASP A 59 -5.99 -2.02 5.92
C ASP A 59 -5.58 -0.66 6.50
N PRO A 60 -6.14 -0.25 7.65
CA PRO A 60 -5.70 0.97 8.28
C PRO A 60 -4.22 0.82 8.66
N PRO A 61 -3.39 1.87 8.47
CA PRO A 61 -2.04 1.86 8.98
C PRO A 61 -2.04 1.47 10.45
N ARG A 62 -1.27 0.46 10.84
CA ARG A 62 -1.30 -0.13 12.20
C ARG A 62 -1.07 0.91 13.31
N HIS A 63 -0.35 1.98 13.01
CA HIS A 63 -0.09 3.10 13.91
C HIS A 63 -1.32 3.98 14.23
N LEU A 64 -2.42 3.87 13.48
CA LEU A 64 -3.68 4.59 13.75
C LEU A 64 -4.63 3.80 14.66
N ILE A 65 -4.31 2.54 14.98
CA ILE A 65 -5.12 1.71 15.87
C ILE A 65 -4.61 1.88 17.30
N PRO A 66 -5.40 2.44 18.24
CA PRO A 66 -5.01 2.49 19.65
C PRO A 66 -4.75 1.07 20.18
N GLY A 67 -3.55 0.81 20.69
CA GLY A 67 -3.12 -0.53 21.11
C GLY A 67 -2.68 -1.47 19.98
N GLY A 68 -2.57 -0.99 18.74
CA GLY A 68 -2.02 -1.75 17.62
C GLY A 68 -0.50 -1.88 17.72
N HIS A 69 0.03 -3.08 17.44
CA HIS A 69 1.46 -3.37 17.43
C HIS A 69 2.13 -2.96 16.11
N LEU A 70 3.35 -2.43 16.16
CA LEU A 70 4.00 -1.81 15.00
C LEU A 70 4.58 -2.82 13.98
N GLY A 71 5.09 -3.98 14.41
CA GLY A 71 5.59 -5.04 13.53
C GLY A 71 6.57 -4.53 12.47
N ASP A 72 6.25 -4.70 11.18
CA ASP A 72 7.11 -4.30 10.04
C ASP A 72 7.58 -2.83 10.07
N GLN A 73 6.83 -1.93 10.70
CA GLN A 73 7.21 -0.52 10.84
C GLN A 73 8.44 -0.32 11.74
N LEU A 74 8.73 -1.26 12.66
CA LEU A 74 9.95 -1.22 13.49
C LEU A 74 11.20 -1.51 12.67
N SER A 75 11.14 -2.48 11.76
CA SER A 75 12.24 -2.76 10.83
C SER A 75 12.52 -1.54 9.94
N ALA A 76 11.48 -0.97 9.34
CA ALA A 76 11.59 0.25 8.54
C ALA A 76 12.12 1.45 9.36
N TYR A 77 11.76 1.55 10.65
CA TYR A 77 12.30 2.55 11.56
C TYR A 77 13.81 2.38 11.78
N VAL A 78 14.28 1.14 12.02
CA VAL A 78 15.70 0.82 12.22
C VAL A 78 16.52 1.02 10.94
N ASP A 79 15.94 0.74 9.78
CA ASP A 79 16.59 0.95 8.49
C ASP A 79 16.50 2.39 7.98
N GLY A 80 15.71 3.24 8.64
CA GLY A 80 15.55 4.65 8.25
C GLY A 80 14.69 4.84 7.00
N GLU A 81 13.84 3.86 6.70
CA GLU A 81 12.99 3.81 5.51
C GLU A 81 11.59 4.42 5.74
N LEU A 82 11.30 4.86 6.97
CA LEU A 82 10.05 5.57 7.26
C LEU A 82 10.01 6.96 6.61
N ALA A 83 8.82 7.34 6.15
CA ALA A 83 8.59 8.72 5.73
C ALA A 83 8.70 9.66 6.94
N THR A 84 9.13 10.91 6.71
CA THR A 84 9.34 11.89 7.78
C THR A 84 8.08 12.14 8.64
N ALA A 85 6.89 11.98 8.05
CA ALA A 85 5.62 12.12 8.76
C ALA A 85 5.29 10.96 9.72
N GLU A 86 5.89 9.78 9.52
CA GLU A 86 5.60 8.56 10.28
C GLU A 86 6.49 8.42 11.53
N ILE A 87 7.70 8.97 11.48
CA ILE A 87 8.67 9.00 12.60
C ILE A 87 8.06 9.48 13.92
N PRO A 88 7.37 10.64 14.01
CA PRO A 88 6.82 11.10 15.28
C PRO A 88 5.75 10.14 15.84
N VAL A 89 4.96 9.51 14.97
CA VAL A 89 3.91 8.56 15.38
C VAL A 89 4.52 7.30 15.99
N VAL A 90 5.53 6.72 15.31
CA VAL A 90 6.25 5.55 15.81
C VAL A 90 6.96 5.86 17.13
N SER A 91 7.60 7.04 17.24
CA SER A 91 8.27 7.44 18.48
C SER A 91 7.30 7.56 19.67
N ALA A 92 6.13 8.19 19.46
CA ALA A 92 5.11 8.32 20.51
C ALA A 92 4.54 6.96 20.93
N HIS A 93 4.40 6.02 19.99
CA HIS A 93 4.00 4.65 20.31
C HIS A 93 5.08 3.94 21.15
N LEU A 94 6.35 4.07 20.76
CA LEU A 94 7.48 3.51 21.50
C LEU A 94 7.63 4.09 22.90
N ASP A 95 7.14 5.30 23.18
CA ASP A 95 7.12 5.84 24.55
C ASP A 95 6.11 5.11 25.44
N THR A 96 5.01 4.61 24.87
CA THR A 96 3.89 4.02 25.63
C THR A 96 3.86 2.49 25.64
N CYS A 97 4.37 1.83 24.59
CA CYS A 97 4.32 0.38 24.44
C CYS A 97 5.65 -0.29 24.80
N SER A 98 5.67 -1.09 25.88
CA SER A 98 6.86 -1.88 26.25
C SER A 98 7.19 -2.98 25.25
N ASP A 99 6.19 -3.59 24.64
CA ASP A 99 6.37 -4.78 23.81
C ASP A 99 7.06 -4.40 22.49
N CYS A 100 6.62 -3.31 21.86
CA CYS A 100 7.29 -2.75 20.68
C CYS A 100 8.73 -2.27 20.99
N ARG A 101 9.03 -1.81 22.21
CA ARG A 101 10.41 -1.48 22.61
C ARG A 101 11.29 -2.72 22.72
N HIS A 102 10.77 -3.82 23.26
CA HIS A 102 11.51 -5.08 23.33
C HIS A 102 11.78 -5.64 21.94
N GLU A 103 10.77 -5.66 21.07
CA GLU A 103 10.94 -6.13 19.69
C GLU A 103 11.96 -5.27 18.93
N LEU A 104 11.91 -3.94 19.08
CA LEU A 104 12.90 -3.04 18.48
C LEU A 104 14.33 -3.37 18.95
N ALA A 105 14.51 -3.66 20.23
CA ALA A 105 15.81 -4.06 20.79
C ALA A 105 16.29 -5.41 20.25
N ASP A 106 15.39 -6.36 20.00
CA ASP A 106 15.72 -7.66 19.42
C ASP A 106 16.12 -7.55 17.93
N ILE A 107 15.45 -6.67 17.18
CA ILE A 107 15.82 -6.33 15.81
C ILE A 107 17.23 -5.72 15.77
N ASP A 108 17.51 -4.74 16.63
CA ASP A 108 18.81 -4.06 16.68
C ASP A 108 19.95 -5.01 17.10
N ARG A 109 19.68 -5.91 18.06
CA ARG A 109 20.62 -6.96 18.47
C ARG A 109 20.97 -7.89 17.32
N SER A 110 19.97 -8.33 16.56
CA SER A 110 20.15 -9.19 15.39
C SER A 110 20.98 -8.49 14.32
N ARG A 111 20.68 -7.22 14.04
CA ARG A 111 21.43 -6.39 13.08
C ARG A 111 22.88 -6.21 13.49
N THR A 112 23.13 -5.96 14.77
CA THR A 112 24.47 -5.82 15.34
C THR A 112 25.25 -7.13 15.23
N ALA A 113 24.63 -8.27 15.53
CA ALA A 113 25.27 -9.58 15.40
C ALA A 113 25.69 -9.88 13.95
N VAL A 114 24.82 -9.59 12.97
CA VAL A 114 25.14 -9.76 11.54
C VAL A 114 26.30 -8.84 11.12
N ARG A 115 26.30 -7.59 11.58
CA ARG A 115 27.39 -6.63 11.28
C ARG A 115 28.74 -6.99 11.93
N ALA A 116 28.71 -7.79 13.00
CA ALA A 116 29.91 -8.26 13.67
C ALA A 116 30.54 -9.50 13.00
N LEU A 117 29.90 -10.08 11.99
CA LEU A 117 30.46 -11.21 11.25
C LEU A 117 31.74 -10.80 10.51
N PRO A 118 32.77 -11.66 10.49
CA PRO A 118 33.99 -11.38 9.73
C PRO A 118 33.68 -11.26 8.24
N GLY A 119 34.33 -10.30 7.58
CA GLY A 119 34.27 -10.18 6.13
C GLY A 119 34.80 -11.46 5.48
N VAL A 120 34.06 -11.98 4.51
CA VAL A 120 34.49 -13.11 3.69
C VAL A 120 35.14 -12.56 2.43
N GLU A 121 36.39 -12.92 2.18
CA GLU A 121 37.06 -12.56 0.93
C GLU A 121 36.39 -13.30 -0.24
N PRO A 122 35.93 -12.61 -1.29
CA PRO A 122 35.39 -13.27 -2.46
C PRO A 122 36.46 -14.16 -3.11
N PRO A 123 36.12 -15.38 -3.56
CA PRO A 123 37.07 -16.26 -4.25
C PRO A 123 37.60 -15.60 -5.52
N GLU A 124 38.82 -15.94 -5.94
CA GLU A 124 39.56 -15.23 -7.00
C GLU A 124 38.80 -15.07 -8.32
N PHE A 125 37.97 -16.04 -8.69
CA PHE A 125 37.16 -15.99 -9.92
C PHE A 125 36.00 -14.97 -9.87
N LEU A 126 35.68 -14.43 -8.69
CA LEU A 126 34.71 -13.36 -8.46
C LEU A 126 35.38 -11.99 -8.23
N THR A 127 36.71 -11.89 -8.35
CA THR A 127 37.37 -10.60 -8.32
C THR A 127 36.85 -9.76 -9.49
N PRO A 128 36.17 -8.61 -9.22
CA PRO A 128 35.73 -7.76 -10.29
C PRO A 128 36.99 -7.29 -11.02
N ARG A 129 37.11 -7.66 -12.30
CA ARG A 129 38.06 -7.03 -13.19
C ARG A 129 37.62 -5.57 -13.25
N VAL A 130 38.29 -4.70 -12.50
CA VAL A 130 38.09 -3.26 -12.57
C VAL A 130 38.64 -2.83 -13.93
N GLU A 131 37.86 -3.09 -14.97
CA GLU A 131 38.02 -2.42 -16.25
C GLU A 131 37.69 -0.96 -15.98
N ASP A 132 38.68 -0.10 -16.24
CA ASP A 132 38.67 1.33 -15.98
C ASP A 132 37.58 2.00 -16.83
N HIS A 133 36.32 1.87 -16.41
CA HIS A 133 35.19 2.57 -16.99
C HIS A 133 35.15 3.98 -16.41
N ASP A 134 36.18 4.75 -16.74
CA ASP A 134 36.29 6.20 -16.51
C ASP A 134 35.29 7.00 -17.39
N THR A 135 34.32 6.31 -18.00
CA THR A 135 33.16 6.93 -18.64
C THR A 135 32.13 7.33 -17.60
N VAL A 136 32.47 8.35 -16.80
CA VAL A 136 31.47 9.19 -16.15
C VAL A 136 30.65 9.80 -17.28
N VAL A 137 29.52 9.19 -17.66
CA VAL A 137 28.58 9.80 -18.60
C VAL A 137 28.00 11.04 -17.89
N PRO A 138 28.37 12.27 -18.29
CA PRO A 138 27.79 13.43 -17.67
C PRO A 138 26.33 13.46 -18.07
N PHE A 139 25.43 13.30 -17.10
CA PHE A 139 24.01 13.58 -17.30
C PHE A 139 23.88 15.07 -17.60
N ARG A 140 24.00 15.45 -18.88
CA ARG A 140 23.75 16.82 -19.33
C ARG A 140 22.29 17.10 -19.07
N ARG A 141 22.02 17.79 -17.94
CA ARG A 141 20.75 18.50 -17.69
C ARG A 141 20.56 19.50 -18.81
N ARG A 142 19.97 19.06 -19.92
CA ARG A 142 19.54 19.92 -21.00
C ARG A 142 18.35 20.69 -20.47
N ARG A 143 18.61 21.81 -19.79
CA ARG A 143 17.62 22.82 -19.42
C ARG A 143 17.10 23.44 -20.72
N SER A 144 16.24 22.69 -21.41
CA SER A 144 15.60 23.12 -22.64
C SER A 144 14.48 24.06 -22.24
N THR A 145 14.76 25.36 -22.34
CA THR A 145 13.79 26.47 -22.23
C THR A 145 12.68 26.41 -23.29
N ARG A 146 12.59 25.33 -24.08
CA ARG A 146 11.57 25.09 -25.10
C ARG A 146 10.30 24.40 -24.57
N THR A 147 10.26 23.96 -23.32
CA THR A 147 9.05 23.34 -22.73
C THR A 147 7.96 24.35 -22.33
N ALA A 148 8.28 25.64 -22.26
CA ALA A 148 7.28 26.67 -21.92
C ALA A 148 6.33 27.03 -23.07
N VAL A 149 6.69 26.76 -24.33
CA VAL A 149 5.85 27.11 -25.50
C VAL A 149 4.96 25.95 -25.97
N ALA A 150 5.25 24.70 -25.59
CA ALA A 150 4.49 23.53 -26.05
C ALA A 150 3.18 23.26 -25.27
N ILE A 151 2.97 23.89 -24.10
CA ILE A 151 1.76 23.67 -23.28
C ILE A 151 0.55 24.45 -23.84
N ALA A 152 0.76 25.51 -24.63
CA ALA A 152 -0.34 26.33 -25.15
C ALA A 152 -1.03 25.74 -26.41
N ALA A 153 -0.40 24.82 -27.14
CA ALA A 153 -0.96 24.25 -28.37
C ALA A 153 -1.57 22.83 -28.19
N GLY A 154 -1.28 22.14 -27.09
CA GLY A 154 -1.77 20.78 -26.82
C GLY A 154 -3.22 20.69 -26.32
N ALA A 155 -3.75 21.76 -25.71
CA ALA A 155 -5.10 21.75 -25.11
C ALA A 155 -6.24 21.73 -26.15
N ALA A 156 -5.99 22.17 -27.39
CA ALA A 156 -7.01 22.22 -28.44
C ALA A 156 -7.13 20.92 -29.26
N ALA A 157 -6.08 20.09 -29.32
CA ALA A 157 -6.10 18.86 -30.12
C ALA A 157 -6.62 17.63 -29.33
N VAL A 158 -6.39 17.58 -28.02
CA VAL A 158 -6.87 16.47 -27.16
C VAL A 158 -8.40 16.51 -26.98
N SER A 159 -9.00 17.69 -27.02
CA SER A 159 -10.46 17.85 -26.92
C SER A 159 -11.22 17.37 -28.17
N LEU A 160 -10.58 17.30 -29.34
CA LEU A 160 -11.23 16.85 -30.59
C LEU A 160 -11.16 15.32 -30.79
N VAL A 161 -10.13 14.64 -30.26
CA VAL A 161 -9.94 13.19 -30.49
C VAL A 161 -10.73 12.32 -29.49
N VAL A 162 -10.95 12.79 -28.26
CA VAL A 162 -11.72 12.05 -27.23
C VAL A 162 -13.21 11.92 -27.60
N ALA A 163 -13.74 12.77 -28.49
CA ALA A 163 -15.15 12.76 -28.85
C ALA A 163 -15.54 11.68 -29.89
N LEU A 164 -14.58 11.02 -30.57
CA LEU A 164 -14.89 10.19 -31.75
C LEU A 164 -14.26 8.79 -31.79
N THR A 165 -13.56 8.33 -30.74
CA THR A 165 -13.05 6.95 -30.70
C THR A 165 -13.82 6.10 -29.68
N PRO A 166 -14.47 5.00 -30.09
CA PRO A 166 -14.92 4.00 -29.14
C PRO A 166 -13.67 3.34 -28.54
N ILE A 167 -13.48 3.49 -27.23
CA ILE A 167 -12.42 2.83 -26.47
C ILE A 167 -12.77 1.35 -26.39
N GLY A 168 -12.39 0.61 -27.43
CA GLY A 168 -12.45 -0.84 -27.51
C GLY A 168 -11.06 -1.34 -27.87
N GLY A 169 -10.24 -1.58 -26.84
CA GLY A 169 -8.87 -2.05 -26.99
C GLY A 169 -8.30 -2.39 -25.64
N SER A 170 -8.72 -3.52 -25.08
CA SER A 170 -8.04 -4.13 -23.94
C SER A 170 -6.77 -4.83 -24.44
N ASP A 171 -5.66 -4.09 -24.51
CA ASP A 171 -4.35 -4.73 -24.39
C ASP A 171 -4.20 -5.14 -22.92
N THR A 172 -4.72 -6.33 -22.61
CA THR A 172 -4.44 -7.00 -21.36
C THR A 172 -2.93 -7.26 -21.28
N PRO A 173 -2.19 -6.70 -20.30
CA PRO A 173 -0.83 -7.15 -20.06
C PRO A 173 -0.89 -8.64 -19.74
N ALA A 174 -0.17 -9.45 -20.52
CA ALA A 174 -0.11 -10.89 -20.35
C ALA A 174 0.20 -11.19 -18.87
N ALA A 175 -0.72 -11.90 -18.21
CA ALA A 175 -0.53 -12.34 -16.84
C ALA A 175 0.73 -13.20 -16.78
N VAL A 176 1.74 -12.72 -16.05
CA VAL A 176 2.96 -13.50 -15.78
C VAL A 176 2.54 -14.70 -14.94
N SER A 177 2.64 -15.90 -15.51
CA SER A 177 2.24 -17.13 -14.84
C SER A 177 3.25 -17.48 -13.75
N ILE A 178 2.76 -17.67 -12.52
CA ILE A 178 3.55 -18.04 -11.34
C ILE A 178 4.30 -19.36 -11.57
N THR A 179 3.76 -20.24 -12.42
CA THR A 179 4.39 -21.52 -12.80
C THR A 179 5.65 -21.32 -13.63
N GLU A 180 5.74 -20.25 -14.43
CA GLU A 180 6.94 -19.92 -15.21
C GLU A 180 8.06 -19.32 -14.34
N LEU A 181 7.69 -18.67 -13.23
CA LEU A 181 8.67 -18.21 -12.25
C LEU A 181 9.24 -19.39 -11.43
N GLY A 182 8.40 -20.39 -11.12
CA GLY A 182 8.81 -21.63 -10.42
C GLY A 182 9.82 -22.46 -11.22
N SER A 183 9.58 -22.66 -12.52
CA SER A 183 10.49 -23.45 -13.37
C SER A 183 11.87 -22.80 -13.54
N ARG A 184 11.97 -21.48 -13.46
CA ARG A 184 13.26 -20.75 -13.44
C ARG A 184 14.01 -20.92 -12.12
N HIS A 185 13.31 -21.14 -11.01
CA HIS A 185 13.92 -21.44 -9.71
C HIS A 185 14.41 -22.89 -9.64
N ASP A 186 13.62 -23.85 -10.11
CA ASP A 186 14.00 -25.27 -10.11
C ASP A 186 15.25 -25.54 -10.97
N ALA A 187 15.38 -24.87 -12.12
CA ALA A 187 16.57 -24.97 -12.97
C ALA A 187 17.87 -24.50 -12.29
N ARG A 188 17.78 -23.61 -11.27
CA ARG A 188 18.92 -23.17 -10.47
C ARG A 188 19.25 -24.12 -9.32
N ALA A 189 18.25 -24.80 -8.77
CA ALA A 189 18.46 -25.75 -7.66
C ALA A 189 19.24 -27.00 -8.11
N SER A 190 19.16 -27.38 -9.38
CA SER A 190 19.81 -28.61 -9.89
C SER A 190 21.31 -28.50 -10.17
N THR A 191 21.95 -27.33 -10.06
CA THR A 191 23.42 -27.20 -10.25
C THR A 191 24.25 -27.33 -8.97
N GLY A 192 23.62 -27.63 -7.83
CA GLY A 192 24.30 -27.96 -6.57
C GLY A 192 24.89 -29.37 -6.57
N VAL A 193 25.88 -29.65 -7.42
CA VAL A 193 26.68 -30.87 -7.32
C VAL A 193 27.60 -30.74 -6.10
N VAL A 194 27.23 -31.40 -5.00
CA VAL A 194 28.13 -31.64 -3.85
C VAL A 194 28.94 -32.89 -4.17
N PRO A 195 30.26 -32.83 -4.37
CA PRO A 195 31.06 -34.04 -4.49
C PRO A 195 31.20 -34.70 -3.11
N SER A 196 30.52 -35.84 -2.93
CA SER A 196 30.73 -36.74 -1.79
C SER A 196 31.95 -37.63 -2.05
N GLY A 197 32.96 -37.56 -1.18
CA GLY A 197 34.00 -38.59 -1.09
C GLY A 197 35.38 -38.08 -0.70
N VAL A 198 35.66 -38.00 0.61
CA VAL A 198 37.02 -38.09 1.15
C VAL A 198 37.01 -39.16 2.23
N GLU A 199 37.54 -40.33 1.90
CA GLU A 199 37.88 -41.38 2.87
C GLU A 199 39.11 -40.93 3.67
N VAL A 200 39.00 -40.87 5.00
CA VAL A 200 40.14 -40.65 5.89
C VAL A 200 40.55 -42.01 6.46
N GLY A 201 41.63 -42.56 5.91
CA GLY A 201 42.38 -43.67 6.51
C GLY A 201 43.26 -43.15 7.65
N LEU A 202 43.12 -43.74 8.83
CA LEU A 202 43.98 -43.54 9.99
C LEU A 202 45.11 -44.60 9.98
N PRO A 203 46.37 -44.22 10.25
CA PRO A 203 47.36 -45.11 10.85
C PRO A 203 47.27 -45.10 12.39
#